data_AF-A0A8T0MSW2-F1
#
_entry.id   AF-A0A8T0MSW2-F1
#
_cell.length_a   1.000
_cell.length_b   1.000
_cell.length_c   1.000
_cell.angle_alpha   90.00
_cell.angle_beta   90.00
_cell.angle_gamma   90.00
#
_symmetry.space_group_name_H-M   'P 1'
#
loop_
_entity.id
_entity.type
_entity.pdbx_description
1 polymer ?
#
loop_
_entity_poly.entity_id
_entity_poly.type
_entity_poly.pdbx_seq_one_letter_code
_entity_poly.pdbx_strand_id
1 'polypeptide(L)'
;MNSQKNGRTPLANDIYERMVAEKNREPEEGEAQKSPSKIVDESLSQISRSSTFLPNIGVPRLLKTGQSSSTAAQACMQAQFEAALQAEREEAARKQEELQAQLQTQQAALEENQNLLRQTKDEVRGMTTRFEETNTLLRAVLKLQKD
;
A
#
# COMPACT_ATOMS: atom_id res chain seq x y z
N MET A 1 44.62 36.70 17.46
CA MET A 1 43.15 36.75 17.55
C MET A 1 42.61 36.96 16.14
N ASN A 2 42.22 35.89 15.45
CA ASN A 2 41.80 35.99 14.05
C ASN A 2 40.32 36.36 13.98
N SER A 3 40.07 37.54 13.42
CA SER A 3 38.77 38.20 13.41
C SER A 3 37.75 37.39 12.60
N GLN A 4 36.70 36.95 13.28
CA GLN A 4 35.53 36.32 12.68
C GLN A 4 34.61 37.40 12.10
N LYS A 5 35.10 38.09 11.07
CA LYS A 5 34.27 39.01 10.29
C LYS A 5 33.31 38.13 9.51
N ASN A 6 32.01 38.22 9.82
CA ASN A 6 30.87 37.72 9.01
C ASN A 6 30.21 36.39 9.40
N GLY A 7 30.48 35.80 10.57
CA GLY A 7 29.76 34.59 11.03
C GLY A 7 29.94 33.33 10.17
N ARG A 8 30.84 33.38 9.18
CA ARG A 8 31.21 32.25 8.32
C ARG A 8 32.16 31.32 9.06
N THR A 9 32.06 30.02 8.79
CA THR A 9 33.06 29.06 9.28
C THR A 9 34.41 29.31 8.58
N PRO A 10 35.55 28.98 9.21
CA PRO A 10 36.86 29.11 8.59
C PRO A 10 36.93 28.45 7.20
N LEU A 11 36.35 27.25 7.08
CA LEU A 11 36.25 26.53 5.80
C LEU A 11 35.45 27.29 4.74
N ALA A 12 34.32 27.89 5.11
CA ALA A 12 33.51 28.68 4.16
C ALA A 12 34.24 29.94 3.71
N ASN A 13 35.07 30.53 4.57
CA ASN A 13 35.91 31.67 4.22
C ASN A 13 37.02 31.26 3.24
N ASP A 14 37.72 30.16 3.51
CA ASP A 14 38.77 29.65 2.63
C ASP A 14 38.23 29.29 1.23
N ILE A 15 37.03 28.70 1.16
CA ILE A 15 36.37 28.39 -0.11
C ILE A 15 36.01 29.68 -0.87
N TYR A 16 35.48 30.67 -0.17
CA TYR A 16 35.15 31.97 -0.77
C TYR A 16 36.40 32.65 -1.36
N GLU A 17 37.49 32.72 -0.61
CA GLU A 17 38.74 33.34 -1.07
C GLU A 17 39.31 32.60 -2.30
N ARG A 18 39.28 31.26 -2.31
CA ARG A 18 39.70 30.47 -3.47
C ARG A 18 38.86 30.74 -4.71
N MET A 19 37.54 30.81 -4.60
CA MET A 19 36.66 31.11 -5.74
C MET A 19 36.88 32.53 -6.28
N VAL A 20 37.14 33.50 -5.40
CA VAL A 20 37.46 34.88 -5.80
C VAL A 20 38.82 34.95 -6.50
N ALA A 21 39.83 34.25 -5.98
CA ALA A 21 41.15 34.15 -6.61
C ALA A 21 41.06 33.49 -7.99
N GLU A 22 40.32 32.38 -8.12
CA GLU A 22 40.13 31.67 -9.39
C GLU A 22 39.37 32.51 -10.41
N LYS A 23 38.37 33.28 -9.96
CA LYS A 23 37.64 34.22 -10.83
C LYS A 23 38.54 35.33 -11.39
N ASN A 24 39.50 35.79 -10.60
CA ASN A 24 40.45 36.85 -10.97
C ASN A 24 41.73 36.31 -11.62
N ARG A 25 41.85 34.98 -11.79
CA ARG A 25 42.99 34.32 -12.42
C ARG A 25 42.97 34.62 -13.92
N GLU A 26 44.08 35.10 -14.46
CA GLU A 26 44.26 35.17 -15.92
C GLU A 26 44.39 33.74 -16.47
N PRO A 27 43.62 33.38 -17.51
CA PRO A 27 43.72 32.06 -18.12
C PRO A 27 45.11 31.87 -18.74
N GLU A 28 45.68 30.69 -18.55
CA GLU A 28 46.94 30.29 -19.17
C GLU A 28 46.77 30.19 -20.69
N GLU A 29 47.84 30.40 -21.48
CA GLU A 29 47.74 30.49 -22.95
C GLU A 29 47.08 29.23 -23.54
N GLY A 30 45.86 29.39 -24.06
CA GLY A 30 45.04 28.29 -24.62
C GLY A 30 43.87 27.82 -23.75
N GLU A 31 43.71 28.32 -22.51
CA GLU A 31 42.56 28.00 -21.67
C GLU A 31 41.40 28.99 -21.84
N ALA A 32 40.17 28.47 -21.85
CA ALA A 32 38.98 29.31 -21.79
C ALA A 32 38.78 29.84 -20.36
N GLN A 33 38.40 31.12 -20.24
CA GLN A 33 38.06 31.71 -18.95
C GLN A 33 36.93 30.93 -18.28
N LYS A 34 37.16 30.46 -17.05
CA LYS A 34 36.15 29.68 -16.31
C LYS A 34 34.97 30.59 -15.94
N SER A 35 33.76 30.12 -16.22
CA SER A 35 32.54 30.81 -15.78
C SER A 35 32.36 30.67 -14.26
N PRO A 36 31.71 31.64 -13.58
CA PRO A 36 31.48 31.56 -12.13
C PRO A 36 30.80 30.26 -11.69
N SER A 37 29.83 29.76 -12.46
CA SER A 37 29.17 28.47 -12.20
C SER A 37 30.16 27.31 -12.23
N LYS A 38 31.08 27.30 -13.21
CA LYS A 38 32.08 26.24 -13.34
C LYS A 38 33.06 26.23 -12.17
N ILE A 39 33.45 27.41 -11.68
CA ILE A 39 34.32 27.57 -10.51
C ILE A 39 33.64 27.04 -9.24
N VAL A 40 32.35 27.36 -9.06
CA VAL A 40 31.55 26.85 -7.93
C VAL A 40 31.41 25.33 -8.00
N ASP A 41 31.07 24.79 -9.17
CA ASP A 41 30.91 23.34 -9.36
C ASP A 41 32.20 22.57 -9.07
N GLU A 42 33.35 23.09 -9.52
CA GLU A 42 34.65 22.48 -9.29
C GLU A 42 35.01 22.52 -7.80
N SER A 43 34.78 23.65 -7.13
CA SER A 43 35.04 23.81 -5.70
C SER A 43 34.20 22.86 -4.85
N LEU A 44 32.90 22.77 -5.11
CA LEU A 44 31.99 21.85 -4.41
C LEU A 44 32.32 20.38 -4.71
N SER A 45 32.75 20.07 -5.94
CA SER A 45 33.17 18.72 -6.33
C SER A 45 34.43 18.28 -5.58
N GLN A 46 35.41 19.17 -5.40
CA GLN A 46 36.61 18.87 -4.62
C GLN A 46 36.26 18.59 -3.16
N ILE A 47 35.41 19.41 -2.54
CA ILE A 47 34.94 19.22 -1.17
C ILE A 47 34.20 17.89 -1.03
N SER A 48 33.30 17.60 -1.95
CA SER A 48 32.53 16.36 -1.99
C SER A 48 33.43 15.13 -2.07
N ARG A 49 34.49 15.16 -2.89
CA ARG A 49 35.46 14.06 -3.01
C ARG A 49 36.31 13.86 -1.74
N SER A 50 36.60 14.93 -1.01
CA SER A 50 37.28 14.86 0.29
C SER A 50 36.36 14.47 1.45
N SER A 51 35.04 14.48 1.26
CA SER A 51 34.08 14.17 2.31
C SER A 51 34.05 12.68 2.65
N THR A 52 34.11 12.38 3.94
CA THR A 52 33.96 11.03 4.51
C THR A 52 32.54 10.76 5.02
N PHE A 53 31.65 11.76 4.98
CA PHE A 53 30.29 11.63 5.52
C PHE A 53 29.51 10.47 4.89
N LEU A 54 29.43 10.45 3.55
CA LEU A 54 28.70 9.43 2.80
C LEU A 54 29.30 8.01 2.98
N PRO A 55 30.63 7.81 2.87
CA PRO A 55 31.26 6.54 3.22
C PRO A 55 30.97 6.06 4.65
N ASN A 56 30.99 6.96 5.63
CA ASN A 56 30.80 6.61 7.04
C ASN A 56 29.37 6.17 7.37
N ILE A 57 28.38 6.58 6.58
CA ILE A 57 26.98 6.13 6.70
C ILE A 57 26.64 4.98 5.74
N GLY A 58 27.65 4.36 5.12
CA GLY A 58 27.48 3.18 4.28
C GLY A 58 27.06 3.46 2.83
N VAL A 59 27.09 4.72 2.38
CA VAL A 59 26.82 5.06 0.97
C VAL A 59 28.12 4.83 0.17
N PRO A 60 28.15 3.88 -0.79
CA PRO A 60 29.35 3.60 -1.57
C PRO A 60 29.74 4.81 -2.42
N ARG A 61 31.04 5.09 -2.49
CA ARG A 61 31.59 6.15 -3.34
C ARG A 61 31.37 5.74 -4.79
N LEU A 62 30.46 6.43 -5.48
CA LEU A 62 30.18 6.20 -6.90
C LEU A 62 31.42 6.62 -7.71
N LEU A 63 32.33 5.67 -7.93
CA LEU A 63 33.32 5.79 -9.00
C LEU A 63 32.53 5.81 -10.30
N LYS A 64 32.86 6.76 -11.17
CA LYS A 64 32.24 6.93 -12.49
C LYS A 64 32.65 5.75 -13.38
N THR A 65 32.14 4.56 -13.09
CA THR A 65 32.32 3.34 -13.87
C THR A 65 30.97 2.65 -13.92
N GLY A 66 30.43 2.52 -15.13
CA GLY A 66 29.38 1.56 -15.43
C GLY A 66 27.96 2.07 -15.17
N GLN A 67 27.45 2.79 -16.15
CA GLN A 67 26.03 2.92 -16.46
C GLN A 67 25.46 1.55 -16.94
N SER A 68 25.77 0.47 -16.20
CA SER A 68 25.62 -0.93 -16.62
C SER A 68 24.94 -1.81 -15.55
N SER A 69 24.34 -1.21 -14.51
CA SER A 69 23.29 -1.87 -13.74
C SER A 69 22.06 -1.97 -14.64
N SER A 70 22.02 -3.07 -15.38
CA SER A 70 21.47 -3.24 -16.72
C SER A 70 19.94 -3.41 -16.70
N THR A 71 19.29 -2.85 -17.72
CA THR A 71 17.86 -2.89 -18.06
C THR A 71 17.16 -4.23 -17.80
N ALA A 72 17.88 -5.35 -17.89
CA ALA A 72 17.38 -6.68 -17.58
C ALA A 72 16.94 -6.85 -16.11
N ALA A 73 17.67 -6.27 -15.15
CA ALA A 73 17.29 -6.33 -13.73
C ALA A 73 16.00 -5.55 -13.46
N GLN A 74 15.80 -4.41 -14.15
CA GLN A 74 14.57 -3.64 -14.09
C GLN A 74 13.39 -4.39 -14.71
N ALA A 75 13.58 -5.03 -15.86
CA ALA A 75 12.55 -5.84 -16.52
C ALA A 75 12.12 -7.05 -15.64
N CYS A 76 13.08 -7.72 -14.98
CA CYS A 76 12.77 -8.80 -14.05
C CYS A 76 11.93 -8.32 -12.85
N MET A 77 12.27 -7.18 -12.25
CA MET A 77 11.47 -6.62 -11.14
C MET A 77 10.07 -6.23 -11.60
N GLN A 78 9.95 -5.60 -12.77
CA GLN A 78 8.66 -5.18 -13.32
C GLN A 78 7.76 -6.39 -13.60
N ALA A 79 8.30 -7.46 -14.20
CA ALA A 79 7.56 -8.70 -14.43
C ALA A 79 7.09 -9.36 -13.12
N GLN A 80 7.90 -9.31 -12.06
CA GLN A 80 7.49 -9.82 -10.74
C GLN A 80 6.36 -9.00 -10.12
N PHE A 81 6.39 -7.68 -10.23
CA PHE A 81 5.29 -6.84 -9.76
C PHE A 81 3.99 -7.08 -10.53
N GLU A 82 4.08 -7.20 -11.86
CA GLU A 82 2.91 -7.50 -12.69
C GLU A 82 2.34 -8.89 -12.38
N ALA A 83 3.20 -9.90 -12.17
CA ALA A 83 2.78 -11.23 -11.76
C ALA A 83 2.13 -11.22 -10.36
N ALA A 84 2.71 -10.51 -9.40
CA ALA A 84 2.16 -10.38 -8.06
C ALA A 84 0.79 -9.67 -8.07
N LEU A 85 0.67 -8.59 -8.85
CA LEU A 85 -0.58 -7.85 -9.00
C LEU A 85 -1.68 -8.72 -9.62
N GLN A 86 -1.32 -9.54 -10.61
CA GLN A 86 -2.27 -10.44 -11.24
C GLN A 86 -2.72 -11.56 -10.29
N ALA A 87 -1.79 -12.15 -9.54
CA ALA A 87 -2.11 -13.14 -8.52
C ALA A 87 -3.03 -12.56 -7.42
N GLU A 88 -2.77 -11.32 -6.98
CA GLU A 88 -3.63 -10.63 -6.01
C GLU A 88 -5.05 -10.40 -6.55
N ARG A 89 -5.19 -10.02 -7.83
CA ARG A 89 -6.51 -9.88 -8.47
C ARG A 89 -7.27 -11.19 -8.55
N GLU A 90 -6.59 -12.28 -8.90
CA GLU A 90 -7.21 -13.61 -8.96
C GLU A 90 -7.63 -14.09 -7.56
N GLU A 91 -6.80 -13.87 -6.55
CA GLU A 91 -7.14 -14.22 -5.17
C GLU A 91 -8.33 -13.38 -4.65
N ALA A 92 -8.36 -12.08 -4.96
CA ALA A 92 -9.48 -11.21 -4.63
C ALA A 92 -10.78 -11.66 -5.32
N ALA A 93 -10.71 -12.03 -6.61
CA ALA A 93 -11.85 -12.56 -7.35
C ALA A 93 -12.36 -13.88 -6.75
N ARG A 94 -11.46 -14.81 -6.39
CA ARG A 94 -11.84 -16.05 -5.71
C ARG A 94 -12.50 -15.82 -4.35
N LYS A 95 -11.94 -14.92 -3.53
CA LYS A 95 -12.54 -14.56 -2.22
C LYS A 95 -13.92 -13.93 -2.39
N GLN A 96 -14.09 -13.09 -3.41
CA GLN A 96 -15.38 -12.49 -3.72
C GLN A 96 -16.41 -13.57 -4.13
N GLU A 97 -16.02 -14.50 -4.99
CA GLU A 97 -16.88 -15.61 -5.42
C GLU A 97 -17.26 -16.51 -4.23
N GLU A 98 -16.30 -16.85 -3.36
CA GLU A 98 -16.56 -17.64 -2.17
C GLU A 98 -17.56 -16.96 -1.22
N LEU A 99 -17.35 -15.67 -0.94
CA LEU A 99 -18.28 -14.90 -0.10
C LEU A 99 -19.67 -14.82 -0.74
N GLN A 100 -19.75 -14.66 -2.05
CA GLN A 100 -21.02 -14.64 -2.78
C GLN A 100 -21.73 -15.99 -2.71
N ALA A 101 -21.02 -17.10 -2.86
CA ALA A 101 -21.56 -18.44 -2.72
C ALA A 101 -22.05 -18.72 -1.28
N GLN A 102 -21.30 -18.27 -0.27
CA GLN A 102 -21.74 -18.37 1.13
C GLN A 102 -23.01 -17.56 1.39
N LEU A 103 -23.12 -16.34 0.86
CA LEU A 103 -24.32 -15.52 0.99
C LEU A 103 -25.53 -16.17 0.31
N GLN A 104 -25.37 -16.72 -0.89
CA GLN A 104 -26.44 -17.46 -1.56
C GLN A 104 -26.88 -18.68 -0.75
N THR A 105 -25.93 -19.44 -0.20
CA THR A 105 -26.23 -20.60 0.63
C THR A 105 -27.01 -20.21 1.88
N GLN A 106 -26.60 -19.14 2.57
CA GLN A 106 -27.33 -18.63 3.74
C GLN A 106 -28.72 -18.12 3.36
N GLN A 107 -28.87 -17.47 2.21
CA GLN A 107 -30.15 -16.98 1.74
C GLN A 107 -31.12 -18.12 1.44
N ALA A 108 -30.66 -19.17 0.75
CA ALA A 108 -31.44 -20.37 0.48
C ALA A 108 -31.85 -21.08 1.79
N ALA A 109 -30.92 -21.27 2.72
CA ALA A 109 -31.23 -21.87 4.02
C ALA A 109 -32.24 -21.04 4.82
N LEU A 110 -32.16 -19.70 4.76
CA LEU A 110 -33.12 -18.82 5.41
C LEU A 110 -34.51 -18.94 4.79
N GLU A 111 -34.59 -18.98 3.46
CA GLU A 111 -35.86 -19.14 2.73
C GLU A 111 -36.52 -20.49 3.05
N GLU A 112 -35.75 -21.58 3.07
CA GLU A 112 -36.26 -22.89 3.47
C GLU A 112 -36.79 -22.89 4.91
N ASN A 113 -36.08 -22.25 5.84
CA ASN A 113 -36.55 -22.13 7.23
C ASN A 113 -37.86 -21.33 7.35
N GLN A 114 -38.01 -20.26 6.56
CA GLN A 114 -39.25 -19.48 6.54
C GLN A 114 -40.42 -20.30 5.99
N ASN A 115 -40.18 -21.08 4.94
CA ASN A 115 -41.18 -21.98 4.37
C ASN A 115 -41.58 -23.07 5.36
N LEU A 116 -40.61 -23.70 6.02
CA LEU A 116 -40.87 -24.70 7.05
C LEU A 116 -41.67 -24.12 8.21
N LEU A 117 -41.32 -22.93 8.69
CA LEU A 117 -42.05 -22.25 9.76
C LEU A 117 -43.51 -21.98 9.37
N ARG A 118 -43.74 -21.54 8.12
CA ARG A 118 -45.10 -21.35 7.60
C ARG A 118 -45.87 -22.67 7.56
N GLN A 119 -45.25 -23.73 7.03
CA GLN A 119 -45.86 -25.06 6.98
C GLN A 119 -46.24 -25.56 8.38
N THR A 120 -45.31 -25.51 9.34
CA THR A 120 -45.57 -25.93 10.73
C THR A 120 -46.71 -25.12 11.35
N LYS A 121 -46.76 -23.80 11.09
CA LYS A 121 -47.85 -22.97 11.60
C LYS A 121 -49.21 -23.40 11.04
N ASP A 122 -49.28 -23.73 9.76
CA ASP A 122 -50.52 -24.16 9.13
C ASP A 122 -50.92 -25.59 9.55
N GLU A 123 -49.96 -26.49 9.75
CA GLU A 123 -50.20 -27.81 10.35
C GLU A 123 -50.75 -27.71 11.78
N VAL A 124 -50.13 -26.88 12.63
CA VAL A 124 -50.62 -26.64 14.00
C VAL A 124 -52.03 -26.08 13.96
N ARG A 125 -52.32 -25.11 13.09
CA ARG A 125 -53.67 -24.56 12.92
C ARG A 125 -54.69 -25.64 12.51
N GLY A 126 -54.31 -26.51 11.58
CA GLY A 126 -55.14 -27.64 11.16
C GLY A 126 -55.35 -28.67 12.27
N MET A 127 -54.36 -28.89 13.13
CA MET A 127 -54.51 -29.73 14.32
C MET A 127 -55.42 -29.09 15.37
N THR A 128 -55.29 -27.79 15.63
CA THR A 128 -56.17 -27.05 16.56
C THR A 128 -57.62 -27.12 16.10
N THR A 129 -57.88 -26.92 14.81
CA THR A 129 -59.24 -27.01 14.26
C THR A 129 -59.83 -28.41 14.47
N ARG A 130 -59.09 -29.47 14.13
CA ARG A 130 -59.51 -30.86 14.35
C ARG A 130 -59.73 -31.19 15.83
N PHE A 131 -58.90 -30.64 16.71
CA PHE A 131 -59.04 -30.78 18.15
C PHE A 131 -60.34 -30.14 18.65
N GLU A 132 -60.67 -28.93 18.18
CA GLU A 132 -61.91 -28.22 18.52
C GLU A 132 -63.17 -28.97 18.04
N GLU A 133 -63.14 -29.49 16.81
CA GLU A 133 -64.22 -30.33 16.26
C GLU A 133 -64.43 -31.59 17.10
N THR A 134 -63.35 -32.29 17.42
CA THR A 134 -63.39 -33.51 18.24
C THR A 134 -63.90 -33.21 19.65
N ASN A 135 -63.47 -32.10 20.26
CA ASN A 135 -63.94 -31.66 21.58
C ASN A 135 -65.44 -31.35 21.55
N THR A 136 -65.90 -30.67 20.50
CA THR A 136 -67.32 -30.35 20.30
C THR A 136 -68.17 -31.61 20.17
N LEU A 137 -67.71 -32.58 19.37
CA LEU A 137 -68.37 -33.88 19.23
C LEU A 137 -68.44 -34.62 20.57
N LEU A 138 -67.34 -34.67 21.32
CA LEU A 138 -67.30 -35.31 22.64
C LEU A 138 -68.31 -34.66 23.61
N ARG A 139 -68.39 -33.32 23.62
CA ARG A 139 -69.39 -32.60 24.44
C ARG A 139 -70.82 -32.95 24.04
N ALA A 140 -71.11 -33.11 22.75
CA ALA A 140 -72.43 -33.51 22.28
C ALA A 140 -72.78 -34.94 22.73
N VAL A 141 -71.87 -35.90 22.59
CA VAL A 141 -72.06 -37.29 23.05
C VAL A 141 -72.29 -37.35 24.56
N LEU A 142 -71.51 -36.62 25.35
CA LEU A 142 -71.67 -36.59 26.81
C LEU A 142 -73.00 -35.98 27.26
N LYS A 143 -73.57 -35.04 26.48
CA LYS A 143 -74.91 -34.52 26.74
C LYS A 143 -75.98 -35.58 26.48
N LEU A 144 -75.89 -36.29 25.36
CA LEU A 144 -76.83 -37.35 24.99
C LEU A 144 -76.83 -38.54 25.97
N GLN A 145 -75.74 -38.80 26.70
CA GLN A 145 -75.69 -39.84 27.74
C GLN A 145 -76.31 -39.42 29.08
N LYS A 146 -76.60 -38.13 29.26
CA LYS A 146 -77.21 -37.59 30.48
C LYS A 146 -78.73 -37.44 30.39
N ASP A 147 -79.28 -37.47 29.18
CA ASP A 147 -80.72 -37.54 28.89
C ASP A 147 -81.19 -39.01 28.88
#